data_AF-A0A960UTG5-F1
#
_entry.id   AF-A0A960UTG5-F1
#
_cell.length_a   1.000
_cell.length_b   1.000
_cell.length_c   1.000
_cell.angle_alpha   90.00
_cell.angle_beta   90.00
_cell.angle_gamma   90.00
#
_symmetry.space_group_name_H-M   'P 1'
#
loop_
_entity.id
_entity.type
_entity.pdbx_description
1 polymer ?
#
loop_
_entity_poly.entity_id
_entity_poly.type
_entity_poly.pdbx_seq_one_letter_code
_entity_poly.pdbx_strand_id
1 'polypeptide(L)'
;TATRITVGVDPDTFQKLREMDSQYEDQKKTFHRVLLHIQQIEESRKRGKVSEEDEETEARLRLVQAKLEKLLENLELQRERLIGSINPVEGAEVLAREMVFPGVEISFGVGVRKYRVERRSLPGARFNLYEDQVRLSSV
;
A
#
# COMPACT_ATOMS: atom_id res chain seq x y z
N THR A 1 4.50 -0.40 -20.51
CA THR A 1 3.42 0.23 -19.71
C THR A 1 2.59 -0.87 -19.10
N ALA A 2 2.48 -0.94 -17.76
CA ALA A 2 1.69 -1.97 -17.09
C ALA A 2 0.26 -1.46 -16.89
N THR A 3 -0.72 -2.09 -17.55
CA THR A 3 -2.12 -1.72 -17.43
C THR A 3 -2.74 -2.48 -16.25
N ARG A 4 -3.18 -1.75 -15.23
CA ARG A 4 -3.93 -2.28 -14.09
C ARG A 4 -5.38 -1.88 -14.20
N ILE A 5 -6.26 -2.87 -14.08
CA ILE A 5 -7.71 -2.68 -14.04
C ILE A 5 -8.19 -3.17 -12.68
N THR A 6 -8.76 -2.26 -11.89
CA THR A 6 -9.36 -2.58 -10.61
C THR A 6 -10.86 -2.25 -10.68
N VAL A 7 -11.70 -3.25 -10.42
CA VAL A 7 -13.17 -3.15 -10.49
C VAL A 7 -13.77 -3.41 -9.12
N GLY A 8 -14.92 -2.84 -8.79
CA GLY A 8 -15.57 -3.06 -7.48
C GLY A 8 -14.92 -2.31 -6.31
N VAL A 9 -14.04 -1.34 -6.60
CA VAL A 9 -13.62 -0.32 -5.63
C VAL A 9 -14.13 1.00 -6.17
N ASP A 10 -14.79 1.77 -5.32
CA ASP A 10 -15.14 3.15 -5.64
C ASP A 10 -13.87 3.96 -5.96
N PRO A 11 -13.82 4.70 -7.08
CA PRO A 11 -12.59 5.37 -7.52
C PRO A 11 -12.05 6.38 -6.50
N ASP A 12 -12.91 7.05 -5.73
CA ASP A 12 -12.48 7.98 -4.68
C ASP A 12 -11.83 7.21 -3.51
N THR A 13 -12.37 6.03 -3.20
CA THR A 13 -11.83 5.12 -2.19
C THR A 13 -10.47 4.55 -2.59
N PHE A 14 -10.30 4.18 -3.86
CA PHE A 14 -9.02 3.71 -4.40
C PHE A 14 -7.97 4.82 -4.40
N GLN A 15 -8.36 6.04 -4.76
CA GLN A 15 -7.46 7.19 -4.74
C GLN A 15 -7.00 7.51 -3.31
N LYS A 16 -7.92 7.51 -2.34
CA LYS A 16 -7.59 7.67 -0.91
C LYS A 16 -6.63 6.60 -0.41
N LEU A 17 -6.85 5.33 -0.75
CA LEU A 17 -5.93 4.25 -0.38
C LEU A 17 -4.53 4.47 -0.94
N ARG A 18 -4.43 4.91 -2.20
CA ARG A 18 -3.13 5.21 -2.81
C ARG A 18 -2.43 6.40 -2.15
N GLU A 19 -3.18 7.44 -1.81
CA GLU A 19 -2.66 8.58 -1.07
C GLU A 19 -2.19 8.17 0.32
N MET A 20 -2.95 7.33 1.02
CA MET A 20 -2.58 6.79 2.34
C MET A 20 -1.34 5.90 2.27
N ASP A 21 -1.23 5.01 1.28
CA ASP A 21 -0.02 4.19 1.09
C ASP A 21 1.21 5.06 0.81
N SER A 22 1.07 6.12 -0.01
CA SER A 22 2.16 7.08 -0.25
C SER A 22 2.56 7.83 1.02
N GLN A 23 1.58 8.31 1.80
CA GLN A 23 1.83 8.99 3.07
C GLN A 23 2.51 8.05 4.07
N TYR A 24 2.09 6.78 4.14
CA TYR A 24 2.69 5.77 4.99
C TYR A 24 4.16 5.52 4.61
N GLU A 25 4.48 5.38 3.32
CA GLU A 25 5.87 5.22 2.87
C GLU A 25 6.75 6.43 3.22
N ASP A 26 6.24 7.65 3.04
CA ASP A 26 6.98 8.87 3.32
C ASP A 26 7.22 9.07 4.82
N GLN A 27 6.22 8.75 5.64
CA GLN A 27 6.37 8.76 7.09
C GLN A 27 7.32 7.66 7.58
N LYS A 28 7.28 6.46 6.98
CA LYS A 28 8.21 5.38 7.30
C LYS A 28 9.67 5.76 6.98
N LYS A 29 9.92 6.43 5.85
CA LYS A 29 11.25 6.98 5.52
C LYS A 29 11.70 8.03 6.53
N THR A 30 10.77 8.87 7.00
CA THR A 30 11.05 9.91 8.00
C THR A 30 11.37 9.28 9.36
N PHE A 31 10.59 8.29 9.78
CA PHE A 31 10.83 7.50 10.99
C PHE A 31 12.20 6.82 10.96
N HIS A 32 12.56 6.21 9.83
CA HIS A 32 13.88 5.60 9.68
C HIS A 32 15.03 6.61 9.79
N ARG A 33 14.87 7.83 9.23
CA ARG A 33 15.83 8.92 9.40
C ARG A 33 15.97 9.37 10.85
N VAL A 34 14.85 9.47 11.59
CA VAL A 34 14.86 9.79 13.02
C VAL A 34 15.59 8.72 13.82
N LEU A 35 15.34 7.43 13.54
CA LEU A 35 16.05 6.32 14.17
C LEU A 35 17.55 6.36 13.92
N LEU A 36 17.98 6.61 12.67
CA LEU A 36 19.40 6.74 12.33
C LEU A 36 20.05 7.89 13.09
N HIS A 37 19.37 9.03 13.24
CA HIS A 37 19.88 10.15 14.03
C HIS A 37 20.02 9.81 15.51
N ILE A 38 19.04 9.13 16.11
CA ILE A 38 19.13 8.66 17.50
C ILE A 38 20.33 7.70 17.65
N GLN A 39 20.51 6.78 16.71
CA GLN A 39 21.63 5.84 16.74
C GLN A 39 22.99 6.54 16.62
N GLN A 40 23.10 7.57 15.78
CA GLN A 40 24.32 8.39 15.67
C GLN A 40 24.66 9.12 16.97
N ILE A 41 23.65 9.63 17.68
CA ILE A 41 23.84 10.27 19.00
C ILE A 41 24.28 9.21 20.03
N GLU A 42 23.66 8.03 20.04
CA GLU A 42 24.06 6.92 20.93
C GLU A 42 25.49 6.44 20.65
N GLU A 43 25.91 6.34 19.38
CA GLU A 43 27.30 6.02 19.03
C GLU A 43 28.28 7.11 19.46
N SER A 44 27.89 8.39 19.34
CA SER A 44 28.68 9.52 19.81
C SER A 44 28.80 9.53 21.34
N ARG A 45 27.74 9.12 22.05
CA ARG A 45 27.73 8.93 23.52
C ARG A 45 28.72 7.84 23.92
N LYS A 46 28.69 6.68 23.24
CA LYS A 46 29.64 5.57 23.49
C LYS A 46 31.09 5.96 23.23
N ARG A 47 31.33 6.88 22.30
CA ARG A 47 32.66 7.43 21.99
C ARG A 47 33.09 8.57 22.91
N GLY A 48 32.26 8.96 23.89
CA GLY A 48 32.53 10.03 24.84
C GLY A 48 32.51 11.44 24.23
N LYS A 49 31.86 11.62 23.07
CA LYS A 49 31.76 12.89 22.32
C LYS A 49 30.32 13.43 22.28
N VAL A 50 29.58 13.31 23.38
CA VAL A 50 28.21 13.85 23.47
C VAL A 50 28.26 15.24 24.10
N SER A 51 27.58 16.20 23.46
CA SER A 51 27.31 17.52 24.02
C SER A 51 25.94 17.54 24.73
N GLU A 52 25.71 18.49 25.64
CA GLU A 52 24.37 18.69 26.24
C GLU A 52 23.30 19.00 25.18
N GLU A 53 23.67 19.66 24.07
CA GLU A 53 22.79 19.92 22.93
C GLU A 53 22.35 18.62 22.22
N ASP A 54 23.22 17.60 22.19
CA ASP A 54 22.89 16.28 21.62
C ASP A 54 21.89 15.51 22.49
N GLU A 55 21.95 15.67 23.82
CA GLU A 55 21.01 15.02 24.75
C GLU A 55 19.61 15.66 24.69
N GLU A 56 19.53 16.99 24.60
CA GLU A 56 18.27 17.68 24.32
C GLU A 56 17.69 17.28 22.96
N THR A 57 18.55 17.15 21.95
CA THR A 57 18.15 16.74 20.60
C THR A 57 17.65 15.29 20.61
N GLU A 58 18.29 14.38 21.33
CA GLU A 58 17.84 13.00 21.51
C GLU A 58 16.45 12.95 22.16
N ALA A 59 16.22 13.69 23.24
CA ALA A 59 14.92 13.75 23.90
C ALA A 59 13.82 14.26 22.97
N ARG A 60 14.10 15.29 22.15
CA ARG A 60 13.16 15.79 21.13
C ARG A 60 12.91 14.75 20.03
N LEU A 61 13.95 14.06 19.55
CA LEU A 61 13.84 13.01 18.53
C LEU A 61 13.04 11.81 19.03
N ARG A 62 13.18 11.42 20.31
CA ARG A 62 12.36 10.37 20.94
C ARG A 62 10.88 10.75 21.01
N LEU A 63 10.56 12.01 21.30
CA LEU A 63 9.18 12.51 21.25
C LEU A 63 8.61 12.49 19.82
N VAL A 64 9.42 12.86 18.83
CA VAL A 64 9.03 12.78 17.41
C VAL A 64 8.83 11.33 16.99
N GLN A 65 9.70 10.41 17.43
CA GLN A 65 9.57 8.96 17.20
C GLN A 65 8.22 8.44 17.71
N ALA A 66 7.87 8.72 18.97
CA ALA A 66 6.61 8.26 19.56
C ALA A 66 5.37 8.85 18.85
N LYS A 67 5.46 10.09 18.35
CA LYS A 67 4.40 10.70 17.54
C LYS A 67 4.26 10.03 16.18
N LEU A 68 5.37 9.79 15.49
CA LEU A 68 5.38 9.12 14.18
C LEU A 68 4.86 7.69 14.30
N GLU A 69 5.21 6.96 15.36
CA GLU A 69 4.72 5.60 15.62
C GLU A 69 3.21 5.56 15.77
N LYS A 70 2.63 6.46 16.58
CA LYS A 70 1.16 6.60 16.69
C LYS A 70 0.50 7.00 15.37
N LEU A 71 1.17 7.81 14.56
CA LEU A 71 0.63 8.24 13.26
C LEU A 71 0.60 7.06 12.28
N LEU A 72 1.66 6.27 12.23
CA LEU A 72 1.74 5.06 11.42
C LEU A 72 0.68 4.04 11.84
N GLU A 73 0.50 3.81 13.15
CA GLU A 73 -0.54 2.91 13.68
C GLU A 73 -1.95 3.39 13.30
N ASN A 74 -2.22 4.70 13.39
CA ASN A 74 -3.50 5.26 12.97
C ASN A 74 -3.72 5.13 11.45
N LEU A 75 -2.69 5.32 10.63
CA LEU A 75 -2.77 5.13 9.18
C LEU A 75 -3.05 3.66 8.83
N GLU A 76 -2.44 2.71 9.54
CA GLU A 76 -2.72 1.29 9.37
C GLU A 76 -4.17 0.94 9.75
N LEU A 77 -4.66 1.42 10.89
CA LEU A 77 -6.05 1.21 11.30
C LEU A 77 -7.05 1.82 10.30
N GLN A 78 -6.77 3.02 9.79
CA GLN A 78 -7.62 3.63 8.78
C GLN A 78 -7.59 2.83 7.47
N ARG A 79 -6.42 2.31 7.08
CA ARG A 79 -6.25 1.47 5.91
C ARG A 79 -7.02 0.15 6.06
N GLU A 80 -6.93 -0.52 7.20
CA GLU A 80 -7.70 -1.73 7.48
C GLU A 80 -9.21 -1.49 7.45
N ARG A 81 -9.68 -0.37 8.02
CA ARG A 81 -11.11 0.01 7.94
C ARG A 81 -11.55 0.28 6.51
N LEU A 82 -10.73 0.98 5.73
CA LEU A 82 -11.00 1.22 4.31
C LEU A 82 -11.05 -0.09 3.52
N ILE A 83 -10.12 -1.01 3.74
CA ILE A 83 -10.12 -2.33 3.12
C ILE A 83 -11.36 -3.12 3.53
N GLY A 84 -11.70 -3.13 4.82
CA GLY A 84 -12.90 -3.81 5.33
C GLY A 84 -14.21 -3.20 4.86
N SER A 85 -14.23 -1.92 4.47
CA SER A 85 -15.38 -1.28 3.85
C SER A 85 -15.54 -1.58 2.36
N ILE A 86 -14.49 -2.09 1.71
CA ILE A 86 -14.54 -2.49 0.30
C ILE A 86 -15.11 -3.90 0.24
N ASN A 87 -16.44 -3.98 0.17
CA ASN A 87 -17.10 -5.24 -0.14
C ASN A 87 -16.95 -5.51 -1.64
N PRO A 88 -16.36 -6.65 -2.04
CA PRO A 88 -16.44 -7.07 -3.43
C PRO A 88 -17.90 -7.23 -3.81
N VAL A 89 -18.32 -6.55 -4.88
CA VAL A 89 -19.67 -6.71 -5.42
C VAL A 89 -19.80 -8.14 -5.95
N GLU A 90 -20.63 -8.95 -5.31
CA GLU A 90 -20.95 -10.30 -5.78
C GLU A 90 -21.51 -10.23 -7.21
N GLY A 91 -20.95 -11.03 -8.12
CA GLY A 91 -21.33 -11.03 -9.54
C GLY A 91 -20.64 -9.98 -10.41
N ALA A 92 -19.60 -9.30 -9.92
CA ALA A 92 -18.81 -8.40 -10.75
C ALA A 92 -18.08 -9.17 -11.88
N GLU A 93 -18.22 -8.68 -13.11
CA GLU A 93 -17.57 -9.22 -14.30
C GLU A 93 -16.75 -8.13 -15.02
N VAL A 94 -15.59 -8.50 -15.56
CA VAL A 94 -14.80 -7.68 -16.48
C VAL A 94 -14.89 -8.33 -17.86
N LEU A 95 -15.47 -7.61 -18.81
CA LEU A 95 -15.59 -8.06 -20.20
C LEU A 95 -14.64 -7.26 -21.10
N ALA A 96 -13.68 -7.95 -21.71
CA ALA A 96 -12.83 -7.39 -22.74
C ALA A 96 -13.49 -7.55 -24.11
N ARG A 97 -13.89 -6.43 -24.74
CA ARG A 97 -14.59 -6.46 -26.03
C ARG A 97 -13.69 -6.84 -27.21
N GLU A 98 -12.42 -6.44 -27.17
CA GLU A 98 -11.49 -6.66 -28.28
C GLU A 98 -10.38 -7.63 -27.89
N MET A 99 -9.39 -7.19 -27.11
CA MET A 99 -8.37 -8.09 -26.57
C MET A 99 -7.76 -7.58 -25.26
N VAL A 100 -7.35 -8.53 -24.42
CA VAL A 100 -6.49 -8.28 -23.27
C VAL A 100 -5.06 -8.64 -23.63
N PHE A 101 -4.14 -7.69 -23.51
CA PHE A 101 -2.73 -7.90 -23.82
C PHE A 101 -1.98 -8.58 -22.65
N PRO A 102 -0.86 -9.25 -22.93
CA PRO A 102 0.01 -9.78 -21.89
C PRO A 102 0.47 -8.69 -20.91
N GLY A 103 0.54 -9.03 -19.63
CA GLY A 103 0.95 -8.11 -18.57
C GLY A 103 -0.16 -7.24 -17.98
N VAL A 104 -1.41 -7.37 -18.46
CA VAL A 104 -2.57 -6.74 -17.81
C VAL A 104 -2.84 -7.44 -16.47
N GLU A 105 -2.98 -6.64 -15.41
CA GLU A 105 -3.38 -7.10 -14.08
C GLU A 105 -4.84 -6.70 -13.81
N ILE A 106 -5.68 -7.67 -13.50
CA ILE A 106 -7.11 -7.50 -13.20
C ILE A 106 -7.33 -7.83 -11.73
N SER A 107 -7.98 -6.92 -10.99
CA SER A 107 -8.35 -7.13 -9.60
C SER A 107 -9.79 -6.67 -9.35
N PHE A 108 -10.52 -7.39 -8.52
CA PHE A 108 -11.86 -7.01 -8.08
C PHE A 108 -11.77 -6.63 -6.60
N GLY A 109 -11.79 -5.36 -6.23
CA GLY A 109 -11.59 -4.95 -4.85
C GLY A 109 -10.11 -4.82 -4.42
N VAL A 110 -9.92 -4.59 -3.12
CA VAL A 110 -8.61 -4.57 -2.44
C VAL A 110 -8.54 -5.79 -1.52
N GLY A 111 -7.53 -6.65 -1.68
CA GLY A 111 -7.38 -7.91 -0.93
C GLY A 111 -7.70 -9.18 -1.73
N VAL A 112 -8.48 -9.05 -2.81
CA VAL A 112 -8.74 -10.14 -3.77
C VAL A 112 -7.49 -10.44 -4.60
N ARG A 113 -7.23 -11.72 -4.84
CA ARG A 113 -6.06 -12.17 -5.62
C ARG A 113 -6.11 -11.61 -7.03
N LYS A 114 -5.05 -10.90 -7.42
CA LYS A 114 -4.88 -10.31 -8.76
C LYS A 114 -4.74 -11.43 -9.79
N TYR A 115 -5.45 -11.32 -10.90
CA TYR A 115 -5.21 -12.13 -12.08
C TYR A 115 -4.27 -11.39 -13.02
N ARG A 116 -3.13 -12.00 -13.33
CA ARG A 116 -2.17 -11.44 -14.29
C ARG A 116 -2.21 -12.25 -15.56
N VAL A 117 -2.48 -11.59 -16.69
CA VAL A 117 -2.40 -12.23 -18.01
C VAL A 117 -0.93 -12.46 -18.33
N GLU A 118 -0.51 -13.71 -18.41
CA GLU A 118 0.91 -14.04 -18.47
C GLU A 118 1.56 -13.70 -19.83
N ARG A 119 1.15 -14.38 -20.92
CA ARG A 119 1.93 -14.35 -22.18
C ARG A 119 1.13 -14.30 -23.48
N ARG A 120 -0.16 -14.63 -23.49
CA ARG A 120 -0.97 -14.65 -24.71
C ARG A 120 -2.06 -13.59 -24.65
N SER A 121 -2.26 -12.86 -25.74
CA SER A 121 -3.41 -11.97 -25.85
C SER A 121 -4.70 -12.78 -25.84
N LEU A 122 -5.65 -12.37 -25.01
CA LEU A 122 -6.96 -13.04 -24.87
C LEU A 122 -8.02 -12.18 -25.56
N PRO A 123 -8.48 -12.54 -26.78
CA PRO A 123 -9.62 -11.88 -27.40
C PRO A 123 -10.91 -12.23 -26.63
N GLY A 124 -11.87 -11.32 -26.53
CA GLY A 124 -13.20 -11.65 -25.95
C GLY A 124 -13.22 -12.09 -24.47
N ALA A 125 -12.11 -11.91 -23.75
CA ALA A 125 -11.95 -12.50 -22.43
C ALA A 125 -12.96 -11.96 -21.40
N ARG A 126 -13.58 -12.88 -20.65
CA ARG A 126 -14.44 -12.56 -19.50
C ARG A 126 -13.77 -13.03 -18.21
N PHE A 127 -13.65 -12.13 -17.24
CA PHE A 127 -13.13 -12.43 -15.91
C PHE A 127 -14.23 -12.21 -14.87
N ASN A 128 -14.40 -13.19 -13.99
CA ASN A 128 -15.38 -13.13 -12.92
C ASN A 128 -14.69 -13.32 -11.56
N LEU A 129 -15.29 -12.73 -10.53
CA LEU A 129 -14.91 -13.01 -9.15
C LEU A 129 -15.61 -14.26 -8.64
N TYR A 130 -14.85 -15.25 -8.17
CA TYR A 130 -15.36 -16.46 -7.53
C TYR A 130 -14.52 -16.78 -6.30
N GLU A 131 -15.14 -16.83 -5.12
CA GLU A 131 -14.47 -17.15 -3.83
C GLU A 131 -13.15 -16.37 -3.64
N ASP A 132 -13.21 -15.03 -3.80
CA ASP A 132 -12.05 -14.11 -3.67
C ASP A 132 -10.89 -14.36 -4.64
N GLN A 133 -11.15 -15.11 -5.71
CA GLN A 133 -10.22 -15.32 -6.81
C GLN A 133 -10.81 -14.83 -8.13
N VAL A 134 -10.00 -14.08 -8.86
CA VAL A 134 -10.33 -13.69 -10.23
C VAL A 134 -10.07 -14.87 -11.15
N ARG A 135 -11.11 -15.36 -11.83
CA ARG A 135 -11.02 -16.48 -12.78
C ARG A 135 -11.36 -16.00 -14.19
N LEU A 136 -10.67 -16.58 -15.17
CA LEU A 136 -11.02 -16.46 -16.57
C LEU A 136 -12.21 -17.39 -16.85
N SER A 137 -13.37 -16.83 -17.15
CA SER A 137 -14.61 -17.56 -17.40
C SER A 137 -14.73 -18.03 -18.86
N SER A 138 -14.30 -17.20 -19.81
CA SER A 138 -14.36 -17.50 -21.25
C SER A 138 -13.39 -16.66 -22.06
N VAL A 139 -13.07 -17.12 -23.27
CA VAL A 139 -12.30 -16.44 -24.33
C VAL A 139 -13.08 -16.59 -25.63
#